data_AF-A0A8T4Z555-F1
#
_entry.id   AF-A0A8T4Z555-F1
#
_cell.length_a   1.000
_cell.length_b   1.000
_cell.length_c   1.000
_cell.angle_alpha   90.00
_cell.angle_beta   90.00
_cell.angle_gamma   90.00
#
_symmetry.space_group_name_H-M   'P 1'
#
loop_
_entity.id
_entity.type
_entity.pdbx_description
1 polymer ?
#
loop_
_entity_poly.entity_id
_entity_poly.type
_entity_poly.pdbx_seq_one_letter_code
_entity_poly.pdbx_strand_id
1 'polypeptide(L)' 'KESLSMAELLTLTGTKPGTAAARLSEVVSLGYVERIGRGEYRVTTLGIKNFLDEILPRLKVSEA' A
#
# COMPACT_ATOMS: atom_id res chain seq x y z
N LYS A 1 6.92 10.38 9.85
CA LYS A 1 7.32 10.24 8.43
C LYS A 1 6.11 9.68 7.68
N GLU A 2 5.69 10.31 6.58
CA GLU A 2 4.48 9.91 5.80
C GLU A 2 4.84 8.98 4.63
N SER A 3 5.81 8.10 4.83
CA SER A 3 6.29 7.15 3.83
C SER A 3 7.00 5.99 4.53
N LEU A 4 7.05 4.85 3.86
CA LEU A 4 7.71 3.64 4.33
C LEU A 4 8.73 3.14 3.31
N SER A 5 9.86 2.70 3.80
CA SER A 5 10.83 1.93 3.03
C SER A 5 10.30 0.52 2.74
N MET A 6 10.88 -0.12 1.73
CA MET A 6 10.63 -1.54 1.44
C MET A 6 10.88 -2.41 2.67
N ALA A 7 11.92 -2.12 3.45
CA ALA A 7 12.23 -2.89 4.66
C ALA A 7 11.10 -2.78 5.70
N GLU A 8 10.62 -1.57 5.97
CA GLU A 8 9.49 -1.34 6.89
C GLU A 8 8.22 -2.04 6.39
N LEU A 9 7.92 -1.97 5.09
CA LEU A 9 6.77 -2.66 4.50
C LEU A 9 6.86 -4.19 4.66
N LEU A 10 8.04 -4.78 4.47
CA LEU A 10 8.23 -6.22 4.67
C LEU A 10 8.05 -6.62 6.13
N THR A 11 8.59 -5.84 7.06
CA THR A 11 8.41 -6.07 8.51
C THR A 11 6.95 -5.95 8.93
N LEU A 12 6.23 -4.94 8.44
CA LEU A 12 4.83 -4.69 8.83
C LEU A 12 3.84 -5.67 8.20
N THR A 13 4.13 -6.18 7.00
CA THR A 13 3.20 -7.06 6.26
C THR A 13 3.55 -8.54 6.36
N GLY A 14 4.77 -8.89 6.78
CA GLY A 14 5.26 -10.27 6.77
C GLY A 14 5.38 -10.89 5.38
N THR A 15 5.29 -10.09 4.31
CA THR A 15 5.31 -10.58 2.93
C THR A 15 6.73 -10.86 2.45
N LYS A 16 6.88 -11.77 1.48
CA LYS A 16 8.18 -12.06 0.85
C LYS A 16 8.60 -10.88 -0.06
N PRO A 17 9.90 -10.57 -0.18
CA PRO A 17 10.40 -9.44 -0.98
C PRO A 17 9.87 -9.38 -2.42
N GLY A 18 9.88 -10.52 -3.13
CA GLY A 18 9.39 -10.59 -4.51
C GLY A 18 7.89 -10.32 -4.63
N THR A 19 7.10 -10.86 -3.69
CA THR A 19 5.65 -10.62 -3.62
C THR A 19 5.35 -9.16 -3.32
N ALA A 20 6.04 -8.57 -2.34
CA ALA A 20 5.89 -7.16 -1.99
C ALA A 20 6.24 -6.25 -3.18
N ALA A 21 7.34 -6.53 -3.89
CA ALA A 21 7.76 -5.77 -5.06
C ALA A 21 6.74 -5.81 -6.20
N ALA A 22 6.18 -6.99 -6.48
CA ALA A 22 5.14 -7.15 -7.50
C ALA A 22 3.88 -6.35 -7.12
N ARG A 23 3.38 -6.52 -5.89
CA ARG A 23 2.18 -5.80 -5.43
C ARG A 23 2.37 -4.29 -5.35
N LEU A 24 3.54 -3.83 -4.90
CA LEU A 24 3.87 -2.40 -4.91
C LEU A 24 3.92 -1.84 -6.33
N SER A 25 4.43 -2.59 -7.31
CA SER A 25 4.43 -2.16 -8.71
C SER A 25 3.01 -2.01 -9.25
N GLU A 26 2.08 -2.90 -8.87
CA GLU A 26 0.66 -2.80 -9.23
C GLU A 26 0.00 -1.57 -8.62
N VAL A 27 0.14 -1.32 -7.31
CA VAL A 27 -0.52 -0.16 -6.69
C VAL A 27 0.14 1.16 -7.05
N VAL A 28 1.40 1.14 -7.50
CA VAL A 28 2.06 2.30 -8.12
C VAL A 28 1.50 2.56 -9.52
N SER A 29 1.28 1.55 -10.35
CA SER A 29 0.70 1.74 -11.68
C SER A 29 -0.75 2.24 -11.63
N LEU A 30 -1.49 1.89 -10.58
CA LEU A 30 -2.82 2.41 -10.29
C LEU A 30 -2.82 3.83 -9.69
N GLY A 31 -1.65 4.38 -9.33
CA GLY A 31 -1.52 5.70 -8.72
C GLY A 31 -1.98 5.78 -7.26
N TYR A 32 -2.19 4.65 -6.59
CA TYR A 32 -2.55 4.60 -5.16
C TYR A 32 -1.35 4.83 -4.24
N VAL A 33 -0.17 4.46 -4.72
CA VAL A 33 1.10 4.67 -4.05
C VAL A 33 2.05 5.32 -5.05
N GLU A 34 2.94 6.18 -4.56
CA GLU A 34 4.05 6.73 -5.34
C GLU A 34 5.38 6.26 -4.76
N ARG A 35 6.37 6.09 -5.65
CA ARG A 35 7.75 5.81 -5.27
C ARG A 35 8.52 7.13 -5.18
N ILE A 36 8.79 7.58 -3.96
CA ILE A 36 9.43 8.88 -3.69
C ILE A 36 10.96 8.79 -3.58
N GLY A 37 11.53 7.60 -3.73
CA GLY A 37 12.97 7.37 -3.62
C GLY A 37 13.35 5.91 -3.86
N ARG A 38 14.60 5.55 -3.58
CA ARG A 38 15.09 4.18 -3.78
C ARG A 38 14.47 3.23 -2.76
N GLY A 39 13.36 2.60 -3.16
CA GLY A 39 12.64 1.65 -2.30
C GLY A 39 11.85 2.34 -1.20
N GLU A 40 11.43 3.59 -1.42
CA GLU A 40 10.64 4.38 -0.48
C GLU A 40 9.30 4.73 -1.12
N TYR A 41 8.21 4.51 -0.38
CA TYR A 41 6.85 4.56 -0.89
C TYR A 41 5.93 5.39 -0.01
N ARG A 42 5.04 6.16 -0.64
CA ARG A 42 4.03 6.98 0.02
C ARG A 42 2.66 6.72 -0.60
N VAL A 43 1.63 6.66 0.24
CA VAL A 43 0.24 6.57 -0.24
C VAL A 43 -0.20 7.93 -0.80
N THR A 44 -0.89 7.93 -1.94
CA THR A 44 -1.45 9.16 -2.53
C THR A 44 -2.82 9.46 -1.94
N THR A 45 -3.31 10.68 -2.15
CA THR A 45 -4.71 11.03 -1.80
C THR A 45 -5.73 10.17 -2.54
N LEU A 46 -5.44 9.79 -3.79
CA LEU A 46 -6.25 8.83 -4.56
C LEU A 46 -6.26 7.46 -3.90
N GLY A 47 -5.10 6.97 -3.44
CA GLY A 47 -5.00 5.70 -2.72
C GLY A 47 -5.81 5.69 -1.43
N ILE A 48 -5.78 6.79 -0.67
CA ILE A 48 -6.61 6.96 0.54
C ILE A 48 -8.10 6.92 0.18
N LYS A 49 -8.52 7.69 -0.84
CA LYS A 49 -9.91 7.69 -1.29
C LYS A 49 -10.39 6.30 -1.69
N ASN A 50 -9.63 5.61 -2.54
CA ASN A 50 -9.95 4.25 -2.97
C ASN A 50 -10.03 3.28 -1.77
N PHE A 51 -9.13 3.39 -0.80
CA PHE A 51 -9.21 2.57 0.42
C PHE A 51 -10.50 2.83 1.21
N LEU A 52 -10.86 4.10 1.43
CA LEU A 52 -12.07 4.48 2.17
C LEU A 52 -13.36 4.06 1.47
N ASP A 53 -13.42 4.19 0.15
CA ASP A 53 -14.62 3.94 -0.63
C ASP A 53 -14.80 2.44 -0.94
N GLU A 54 -13.71 1.72 -1.25
CA GLU A 54 -13.79 0.35 -1.77
C GLU A 54 -13.38 -0.72 -0.77
N ILE A 55 -12.41 -0.46 0.10
CA ILE A 55 -11.81 -1.50 0.96
C ILE A 55 -12.41 -1.45 2.36
N LEU A 56 -12.43 -0.27 2.99
CA LEU A 56 -12.89 -0.09 4.36
C LEU A 56 -14.34 -0.58 4.60
N PRO A 57 -15.31 -0.37 3.69
CA PRO A 57 -16.67 -0.87 3.90
C PRO A 57 -16.74 -2.39 3.94
N ARG A 58 -15.90 -3.07 3.14
CA ARG A 58 -15.84 -4.54 3.10
C ARG A 58 -15.27 -5.13 4.38
N LEU A 59 -14.36 -4.41 5.04
CA LEU A 59 -13.82 -4.79 6.35
C LEU A 59 -14.87 -4.68 7.45
N LYS A 60 -15.69 -3.62 7.46
CA LYS A 60 -16.76 -3.44 8.45
C LYS A 60 -17.86 -4.50 8.35
N VAL A 61 -18.14 -5.01 7.15
CA VAL A 61 -19.12 -6.09 6.95
C VAL A 61 -18.58 -7.44 7.44
N SER A 62 -17.25 -7.60 7.52
CA SER A 62 -16.58 -8.83 7.99
C SER A 62 -16.53 -8.97 9.52
N GLU A 63 -16.87 -7.94 10.29
CA GLU A 63 -16.91 -7.97 11.76
C GLU A 63 -18.32 -8.25 12.32
N ALA A 64 -19.30 -8.56 11.46
CA ALA A 64 -20.70 -8.84 11.82
C ALA A 64 -21.08 -10.31 11.67
#